data_AF-A0A351EUT4-F1
#
_entry.id   AF-A0A351EUT4-F1
#
_cell.length_a   1.000
_cell.length_b   1.000
_cell.length_c   1.000
_cell.angle_alpha   90.00
_cell.angle_beta   90.00
_cell.angle_gamma   90.00
#
_symmetry.space_group_name_H-M   'P 1'
#
loop_
_entity.id
_entity.type
_entity.pdbx_description
1 polymer ?
#
loop_
_entity_poly.entity_id
_entity_poly.type
_entity_poly.pdbx_seq_one_letter_code
_entity_poly.pdbx_strand_id
1 'polypeptide(L)'
;MIRDTDKTSAEAALTVTDAYQGRGIGRFLMELLIATAADLGAETLRFEILRQNRPMISLAAGMGAEGFPIEGDRSVVEYRLAVPPPSATAVPAGALYELLRHAPRTDGKET
;
A
#
# COMPACT_ATOMS: atom_id res chain seq x y z
N MET A 1 -8.31 2.07 -1.78
CA MET A 1 -8.11 3.12 -0.76
C MET A 1 -9.45 3.79 -0.51
N ILE A 2 -9.79 4.02 0.74
CA ILE A 2 -11.04 4.64 1.18
C ILE A 2 -10.65 5.83 2.06
N ARG A 3 -11.26 6.99 1.84
CA ARG A 3 -11.01 8.18 2.67
C ARG A 3 -11.96 8.16 3.87
N ASP A 4 -11.45 8.47 5.06
CA ASP A 4 -12.29 8.60 6.25
C ASP A 4 -13.10 9.90 6.20
N THR A 5 -14.21 9.89 6.93
CA THR A 5 -15.17 10.98 7.13
C THR A 5 -14.53 12.24 7.70
N ASP A 6 -13.46 12.08 8.50
CA ASP A 6 -12.69 13.17 9.09
C ASP A 6 -11.73 13.87 8.09
N LYS A 7 -11.64 13.34 6.86
CA LYS A 7 -10.88 13.87 5.73
C LYS A 7 -9.35 13.91 5.91
N THR A 8 -8.82 13.62 7.09
CA THR A 8 -7.37 13.67 7.37
C THR A 8 -6.70 12.31 7.24
N SER A 9 -7.47 11.22 7.25
CA SER A 9 -6.93 9.88 7.07
C SER A 9 -7.53 9.14 5.86
N ALA A 10 -6.75 8.22 5.32
CA ALA A 10 -7.18 7.25 4.31
C ALA A 10 -6.79 5.83 4.74
N GLU A 11 -7.61 4.85 4.43
CA GLU A 11 -7.32 3.44 4.61
C GLU A 11 -6.98 2.80 3.27
N ALA A 12 -5.93 1.98 3.24
CA ALA A 12 -5.56 1.24 2.05
C ALA A 12 -5.35 -0.24 2.34
N ALA A 13 -5.70 -1.06 1.34
CA ALA A 13 -5.45 -2.48 1.32
C ALA A 13 -4.65 -2.82 0.06
N LEU A 14 -3.68 -3.72 0.21
CA LEU A 14 -2.80 -4.18 -0.86
C LEU A 14 -2.55 -5.68 -0.71
N THR A 15 -2.66 -6.40 -1.83
CA THR A 15 -2.33 -7.82 -1.91
C THR A 15 -1.47 -8.06 -3.15
N VAL A 16 -0.39 -8.83 -2.99
CA VAL A 16 0.44 -9.31 -4.10
C VAL A 16 0.47 -10.83 -4.04
N THR A 17 -0.05 -11.48 -5.07
CA THR A 17 -0.05 -12.95 -5.14
C THR A 17 1.36 -13.49 -5.25
N ASP A 18 1.60 -14.70 -4.76
CA ASP A 18 2.93 -15.29 -4.61
C ASP A 18 3.79 -15.26 -5.89
N ALA A 19 3.18 -15.48 -7.05
CA ALA A 19 3.86 -15.43 -8.36
C ALA A 19 4.58 -14.11 -8.67
N TYR A 20 4.21 -13.03 -7.98
CA TYR A 20 4.70 -11.66 -8.19
C TYR A 20 5.43 -11.08 -6.99
N GLN A 21 5.56 -11.84 -5.89
CA GLN A 21 6.34 -11.40 -4.73
C GLN A 21 7.85 -11.35 -5.04
N GLY A 22 8.59 -10.56 -4.27
CA GLY A 22 10.03 -10.38 -4.45
C GLY A 22 10.46 -9.54 -5.67
N ARG A 23 9.50 -9.00 -6.44
CA ARG A 23 9.76 -8.20 -7.65
C ARG A 23 9.62 -6.68 -7.46
N GLY A 24 9.50 -6.22 -6.22
CA GLY A 24 9.30 -4.79 -5.90
C GLY A 24 7.89 -4.27 -6.17
N ILE A 25 6.97 -5.09 -6.69
CA ILE A 25 5.59 -4.69 -7.03
C ILE A 25 4.84 -4.11 -5.82
N GLY A 26 4.94 -4.76 -4.65
CA GLY A 26 4.29 -4.26 -3.44
C GLY A 26 4.76 -2.86 -3.03
N ARG A 27 6.07 -2.59 -3.17
CA ARG A 27 6.64 -1.26 -2.91
C ARG A 27 6.12 -0.22 -3.88
N PHE A 28 6.13 -0.54 -5.17
CA PHE A 28 5.61 0.36 -6.19
C PHE A 28 4.12 0.70 -5.97
N LEU A 29 3.31 -0.31 -5.67
CA LEU A 29 1.89 -0.11 -5.36
C LEU A 29 1.68 0.71 -4.08
N MET A 30 2.55 0.54 -3.08
CA MET A 30 2.54 1.37 -1.88
C MET A 30 2.88 2.84 -2.18
N GLU A 31 3.91 3.10 -2.99
CA GLU A 31 4.29 4.45 -3.43
C GLU A 31 3.14 5.12 -4.20
N LEU A 32 2.44 4.37 -5.07
CA LEU A 32 1.23 4.86 -5.75
C LEU A 32 0.11 5.22 -4.77
N LEU A 33 -0.13 4.39 -3.74
CA LEU A 33 -1.16 4.66 -2.73
C LEU A 33 -0.82 5.92 -1.94
N ILE A 34 0.44 6.13 -1.56
CA ILE A 34 0.91 7.33 -0.87
C ILE A 34 0.71 8.58 -1.73
N ALA A 35 1.09 8.53 -3.01
CA ALA A 35 0.88 9.63 -3.95
C ALA A 35 -0.60 9.98 -4.09
N THR A 36 -1.45 8.96 -4.26
CA THR A 36 -2.89 9.15 -4.37
C THR A 36 -3.49 9.72 -3.08
N ALA A 37 -3.00 9.29 -1.90
CA ALA A 37 -3.43 9.82 -0.62
C ALA A 37 -3.07 11.31 -0.48
N ALA A 38 -1.87 11.70 -0.93
CA ALA A 38 -1.42 13.09 -0.94
C ALA A 38 -2.30 13.96 -1.84
N ASP A 39 -2.62 13.49 -3.05
CA ASP A 39 -3.49 14.20 -4.00
C ASP A 39 -4.91 14.40 -3.45
N LEU A 40 -5.39 13.48 -2.62
CA LEU A 40 -6.68 13.59 -1.92
C LEU A 40 -6.62 14.45 -0.64
N GLY A 41 -5.44 14.94 -0.28
CA GLY A 41 -5.22 15.74 0.93
C GLY A 41 -5.33 14.94 2.22
N ALA A 42 -5.03 13.64 2.20
CA ALA A 42 -4.87 12.86 3.42
C ALA A 42 -3.51 13.15 4.06
N GLU A 43 -3.47 13.21 5.39
CA GLU A 43 -2.26 13.42 6.19
C GLU A 43 -1.71 12.10 6.71
N THR A 44 -2.56 11.09 6.87
CA THR A 44 -2.19 9.75 7.35
C THR A 44 -2.81 8.65 6.49
N LEU A 45 -1.99 7.66 6.13
CA LEU A 45 -2.43 6.44 5.48
C LEU A 45 -2.39 5.28 6.48
N ARG A 46 -3.49 4.53 6.58
CA ARG A 46 -3.67 3.42 7.53
C ARG A 46 -3.76 2.08 6.83
N PHE A 47 -3.22 1.05 7.48
CA PHE A 47 -3.25 -0.34 7.05
C PHE A 47 -3.49 -1.26 8.23
N GLU A 48 -4.37 -2.23 8.08
CA GLU A 48 -4.48 -3.34 9.02
C GLU A 48 -3.70 -4.54 8.46
N ILE A 49 -2.68 -4.99 9.20
CA ILE A 49 -1.79 -6.05 8.75
C ILE A 49 -1.82 -7.19 9.76
N LEU A 50 -2.08 -8.41 9.27
CA LEU A 50 -1.95 -9.63 10.05
C LEU A 50 -0.53 -9.75 10.62
N ARG A 51 -0.37 -10.06 11.90
CA ARG A 51 0.94 -10.21 12.58
C ARG A 51 1.87 -11.24 11.94
N GLN A 52 1.32 -12.19 11.19
CA GLN A 52 2.07 -13.22 10.49
C GLN A 52 2.52 -12.80 9.07
N ASN A 53 1.98 -11.71 8.51
CA ASN A 53 2.33 -11.22 7.17
C ASN A 53 3.67 -10.47 7.21
N ARG A 54 4.77 -11.21 7.37
CA ARG A 54 6.14 -10.68 7.44
C ARG A 54 6.53 -9.83 6.22
N PRO A 55 6.16 -10.20 4.98
CA PRO A 55 6.44 -9.35 3.82
C PRO A 55 5.78 -7.97 3.93
N MET A 56 4.50 -7.90 4.29
CA MET A 56 3.79 -6.63 4.41
C MET A 56 4.27 -5.79 5.59
N ILE A 57 4.60 -6.43 6.73
CA ILE A 57 5.21 -5.75 7.89
C ILE A 57 6.55 -5.11 7.50
N SER A 58 7.39 -5.85 6.78
CA SER A 58 8.70 -5.35 6.33
C SER A 58 8.56 -4.22 5.31
N LEU A 59 7.57 -4.32 4.41
CA LEU A 59 7.25 -3.26 3.47
C LEU A 59 6.77 -1.99 4.20
N ALA A 60 5.79 -2.11 5.09
CA ALA A 60 5.24 -0.96 5.84
C ALA A 60 6.34 -0.27 6.67
N ALA A 61 7.13 -1.03 7.42
CA ALA A 61 8.24 -0.50 8.19
C ALA A 61 9.32 0.15 7.29
N GLY A 62 9.64 -0.46 6.15
CA GLY A 62 10.59 0.09 5.17
C GLY A 62 10.15 1.41 4.53
N MET A 63 8.85 1.72 4.58
CA MET A 63 8.28 3.01 4.16
C MET A 63 8.17 4.03 5.31
N GLY A 64 8.57 3.65 6.54
CA GLY A 64 8.48 4.51 7.71
C GLY A 64 7.13 4.48 8.43
N ALA A 65 6.29 3.46 8.19
CA ALA A 65 5.03 3.31 8.91
C ALA A 65 5.27 2.82 10.36
N GLU A 66 4.50 3.35 11.29
CA GLU A 66 4.53 3.00 12.70
C GLU A 66 3.38 2.06 13.06
N GLY A 67 3.65 1.02 13.85
CA GLY A 67 2.67 -0.01 14.22
C GLY A 67 2.02 0.23 15.59
N PHE A 68 0.70 0.09 15.64
CA PHE A 68 -0.14 0.26 16.83
C PHE A 68 -0.96 -1.03 17.05
N PRO A 69 -0.98 -1.58 18.28
CA PRO A 69 -1.82 -2.73 18.57
C PRO A 69 -3.31 -2.32 18.53
N ILE A 70 -4.15 -3.22 18.02
CA ILE A 70 -5.60 -3.08 18.08
C ILE A 70 -6.09 -3.73 19.38
N GLU A 71 -6.86 -2.99 20.18
CA GLU A 71 -7.42 -3.53 21.41
C GLU A 71 -8.45 -4.62 21.09
N GLY A 72 -8.39 -5.75 21.79
CA GLY A 72 -9.27 -6.89 21.56
C GLY A 72 -8.87 -7.81 20.39
N ASP A 73 -8.01 -7.37 19.47
CA ASP A 73 -7.51 -8.22 18.36
C ASP A 73 -5.99 -8.36 18.38
N ARG A 74 -5.51 -9.56 18.73
CA ARG A 74 -4.09 -9.89 18.74
C ARG A 74 -3.57 -10.40 17.39
N SER A 75 -4.44 -10.66 16.41
CA SER A 75 -4.05 -11.19 15.10
C SER A 75 -3.62 -10.09 14.12
N VAL A 76 -4.07 -8.85 14.34
CA VAL A 76 -3.82 -7.69 13.49
C VAL A 76 -3.00 -6.62 14.22
N VAL A 77 -2.29 -5.79 13.46
CA VAL A 77 -1.64 -4.55 13.89
C VAL A 77 -2.02 -3.46 12.90
N GLU A 78 -2.46 -2.31 13.41
CA GLU A 78 -2.68 -1.13 12.58
C GLU A 78 -1.33 -0.44 12.32
N TYR A 79 -1.00 -0.16 11.07
CA TYR A 79 0.16 0.65 10.70
C TYR A 79 -0.32 2.00 10.19
N ARG A 80 0.34 3.07 10.65
CA ARG A 80 0.07 4.45 10.24
C ARG A 80 1.31 5.02 9.57
N LEU A 81 1.12 5.63 8.42
CA LEU A 81 2.16 6.28 7.65
C LEU A 81 1.80 7.74 7.42
N ALA A 82 2.70 8.65 7.78
CA ALA A 82 2.57 10.06 7.45
C ALA A 82 2.63 10.24 5.92
N VAL A 83 1.64 10.92 5.36
CA VAL A 83 1.56 11.18 3.93
C VAL A 83 2.39 12.44 3.63
N PRO A 84 3.41 12.36 2.76
CA PRO A 84 4.16 13.54 2.36
C PRO A 84 3.31 14.47 1.49
N PRO A 85 3.66 15.76 1.36
CA PRO A 85 2.95 16.66 0.45
C PRO A 85 3.03 16.16 -1.00
N PRO A 86 2.04 16.47 -1.87
CA PRO A 86 1.99 16.00 -3.26
C PRO A 86 3.26 16.27 -4.07
N SER A 87 3.95 17.38 -3.79
CA SER A 87 5.21 17.74 -4.46
C SER A 87 6.36 16.77 -4.18
N ALA A 88 6.29 15.98 -3.12
CA ALA A 88 7.30 15.00 -2.71
C ALA A 88 6.93 13.55 -3.07
N THR A 89 5.73 13.31 -3.62
CA THR A 89 5.19 11.96 -3.87
C THR A 89 4.95 11.66 -5.35
N ALA A 90 5.44 12.52 -6.25
CA ALA A 90 5.20 12.38 -7.69
C ALA A 90 5.68 11.02 -8.22
N VAL A 91 4.73 10.16 -8.58
CA VAL A 91 5.01 8.94 -9.34
C VAL A 91 5.12 9.32 -10.81
N PRO A 92 6.22 8.95 -11.52
CA PRO A 92 6.38 9.31 -12.93
C PRO A 92 5.19 8.86 -13.77
N ALA A 93 4.70 9.77 -14.64
CA ALA A 93 3.66 9.44 -15.60
C ALA A 93 4.10 8.23 -16.45
N GLY A 94 3.27 7.19 -16.49
CA GLY A 94 3.57 5.95 -17.20
C GLY A 94 4.29 4.88 -16.37
N ALA A 95 4.74 5.13 -15.13
CA ALA A 95 5.36 4.09 -14.31
C ALA A 95 4.41 2.90 -14.03
N LEU A 96 3.10 3.18 -13.90
CA LEU A 96 2.09 2.12 -13.79
C LEU A 96 1.98 1.33 -15.10
N TYR A 97 2.04 1.99 -16.25
CA TYR A 97 2.06 1.31 -17.54
C TYR A 97 3.31 0.43 -17.69
N GLU A 98 4.48 0.95 -17.30
CA GLU A 98 5.75 0.24 -17.29
C GLU A 98 5.73 -1.01 -16.38
N LEU A 99 5.07 -0.91 -15.22
CA LEU A 99 4.81 -2.07 -14.37
C LEU A 99 3.88 -3.08 -15.07
N LEU A 100 2.77 -2.61 -15.62
CA LEU A 100 1.73 -3.46 -16.24
C LEU A 100 2.24 -4.18 -17.49
N ARG A 101 3.14 -3.59 -18.30
CA ARG A 101 3.71 -4.28 -19.46
C ARG A 101 4.63 -5.44 -19.11
N HIS A 102 5.12 -5.50 -17.86
CA HIS A 102 5.90 -6.63 -17.35
C HIS A 102 5.02 -7.70 -16.69
N ALA A 103 3.72 -7.45 -16.54
CA ALA A 103 2.78 -8.47 -16.11
C ALA A 103 2.58 -9.51 -17.23
N PRO A 104 2.70 -10.82 -16.96
CA PRO A 104 2.23 -11.89 -17.82
C PRO A 104 0.81 -11.59 -18.30
N ARG A 105 0.61 -11.70 -19.61
CA ARG A 105 -0.73 -11.71 -20.18
C ARG A 105 -1.41 -12.97 -19.64
N THR A 106 -2.50 -12.82 -18.90
CA THR A 106 -3.30 -13.96 -18.48
C THR A 106 -3.97 -14.53 -19.73
N ASP A 107 -3.36 -15.54 -20.33
CA ASP A 107 -4.03 -16.36 -21.33
C ASP A 107 -5.13 -17.13 -20.59
N GLY A 108 -6.38 -16.80 -20.91
CA GLY A 108 -7.55 -17.42 -20.30
C GLY A 108 -7.51 -18.94 -20.48
N LYS A 109 -7.36 -19.66 -19.38
CA LYS A 109 -7.83 -21.02 -19.24
C LYS A 109 -8.58 -21.13 -17.92
N GLU A 110 -9.88 -20.89 -18.01
CA GLU A 110 -10.85 -21.50 -17.12
C GLU A 110 -10.90 -23.00 -17.45
N THR A 111 -10.66 -23.85 -16.46
CA THR A 111 -11.05 -25.26 -16.42
C THR A 111 -11.55 -25.56 -15.02
#